data_AF-L7KFW8-F1
#
_entry.id   AF-L7KFW8-F1
#
_cell.length_a   1.000
_cell.length_b   1.000
_cell.length_c   1.000
_cell.angle_alpha   90.00
_cell.angle_beta   90.00
_cell.angle_gamma   90.00
#
_symmetry.space_group_name_H-M   'P 1'
#
loop_
_entity.id
_entity.type
_entity.pdbx_description
1 polymer ?
#
loop_
_entity_poly.entity_id
_entity_poly.type
_entity_poly.pdbx_seq_one_letter_code
_entity_poly.pdbx_strand_id
1 'polypeptide(L)' 'MTNEQDAPTGRSAGSFGWAGLANIYFWADRRADIAGVWATQVFPFGDPTAFAASTRFEKAVYESLR' A
#
# COMPACT_ATOMS: atom_id res chain seq x y z
N MET A 1 -8.57 -6.41 2.90
CA MET A 1 -9.05 -6.34 1.51
C MET A 1 -8.08 -7.13 0.64
N THR A 2 -8.57 -7.86 -0.35
CA THR A 2 -7.71 -8.57 -1.30
C THR A 2 -7.80 -7.87 -2.64
N ASN A 3 -6.65 -7.67 -3.31
CA ASN A 3 -6.65 -7.17 -4.69
C ASN A 3 -7.11 -8.27 -5.64
N GLU A 4 -8.08 -7.98 -6.50
CA GLU A 4 -8.54 -8.94 -7.52
C GLU A 4 -7.68 -8.90 -8.79
N GLN A 5 -7.05 -7.76 -9.06
CA GLN A 5 -6.21 -7.50 -10.23
C GLN A 5 -4.86 -6.93 -9.81
N ASP A 6 -3.89 -6.99 -10.72
CA ASP A 6 -2.59 -6.33 -10.52
C ASP A 6 -2.83 -4.81 -10.37
N ALA A 7 -2.27 -4.24 -9.31
CA ALA A 7 -2.39 -2.82 -9.04
C ALA A 7 -1.47 -2.01 -9.97
N PRO A 8 -1.86 -0.78 -10.33
CA PRO A 8 -0.96 0.15 -11.03
C PRO A 8 0.34 0.47 -10.30
N THR A 9 0.40 0.21 -8.98
CA THR A 9 1.61 0.35 -8.15
C THR A 9 2.59 -0.82 -8.29
N GLY A 10 2.20 -1.90 -8.98
CA GLY A 10 3.01 -3.12 -9.12
C GLY A 10 2.61 -4.26 -8.20
N ARG A 11 1.72 -4.00 -7.23
CA ARG A 11 1.19 -5.02 -6.31
C ARG A 11 0.39 -6.09 -7.04
N SER A 12 0.68 -7.36 -6.77
CA SER A 12 0.08 -8.49 -7.49
C SER A 12 -1.40 -8.70 -7.15
N ALA A 13 -2.17 -9.22 -8.11
CA ALA A 13 -3.47 -9.83 -7.86
C ALA A 13 -3.36 -10.91 -6.77
N GLY A 14 -4.32 -10.93 -5.85
CA GLY A 14 -4.36 -11.82 -4.68
C GLY A 14 -3.60 -11.29 -3.46
N SER A 15 -2.88 -10.17 -3.55
CA SER A 15 -2.25 -9.54 -2.38
C SER A 15 -3.30 -9.07 -1.37
N PHE A 16 -2.97 -9.12 -0.08
CA PHE A 16 -3.81 -8.57 0.98
C PHE A 16 -3.36 -7.16 1.36
N GLY A 17 -4.30 -6.27 1.68
CA GLY A 17 -4.00 -4.97 2.27
C GLY A 17 -5.17 -4.39 3.08
N TRP A 18 -4.87 -3.43 3.95
CA TRP A 18 -5.87 -2.71 4.75
C TRP A 18 -5.38 -1.33 5.17
N ALA A 19 -6.24 -0.61 5.89
CA ALA A 19 -5.93 0.72 6.40
C ALA A 19 -6.19 0.84 7.91
N GLY A 20 -5.40 1.66 8.58
CA GLY A 20 -5.57 2.07 9.98
C GLY A 20 -5.95 3.54 10.09
N LEU A 21 -6.61 3.90 11.19
CA LEU A 21 -7.28 5.18 11.39
C LEU A 21 -6.39 6.41 11.17
N ALA A 22 -5.13 6.36 11.62
CA ALA A 22 -4.17 7.46 11.48
C ALA A 22 -3.51 7.52 10.08
N ASN A 23 -4.29 7.27 9.02
CA ASN A 23 -3.82 7.11 7.63
C ASN A 23 -2.63 6.15 7.52
N ILE A 24 -2.78 4.97 8.14
CA ILE A 24 -1.82 3.86 8.04
C ILE A 24 -2.29 2.96 6.90
N TYR A 25 -1.42 2.53 6.01
CA TYR A 25 -1.74 1.59 4.94
C TYR A 25 -0.71 0.47 4.93
N PHE A 26 -1.16 -0.78 4.95
CA PHE A 26 -0.25 -1.94 4.98
C PHE A 26 -0.73 -3.03 4.03
N TRP A 27 0.22 -3.81 3.52
CA TRP A 27 -0.05 -4.88 2.58
C TRP A 27 0.96 -6.03 2.69
N ALA A 28 0.54 -7.19 2.18
CA ALA A 28 1.37 -8.36 2.02
C ALA A 28 1.07 -9.00 0.64
N ASP A 29 2.10 -9.10 -0.19
CA ASP A 29 2.08 -9.71 -1.50
C ASP A 29 2.99 -10.93 -1.52
N ARG A 30 2.37 -12.11 -1.38
CA ARG A 30 3.08 -13.38 -1.36
C ARG A 30 3.67 -13.78 -2.71
N ARG A 31 3.17 -13.24 -3.82
CA ARG A 31 3.66 -13.60 -5.15
C ARG A 31 4.98 -12.87 -5.44
N ALA A 32 5.04 -11.60 -5.07
CA ALA A 32 6.25 -10.79 -5.20
C ALA A 32 7.23 -10.97 -4.03
N ASP A 33 6.85 -11.68 -2.97
CA ASP A 33 7.59 -11.80 -1.70
C ASP A 33 7.90 -10.44 -1.07
N ILE A 34 6.92 -9.53 -1.10
CA ILE A 34 7.03 -8.16 -0.58
C ILE A 34 5.90 -7.91 0.41
N ALA A 35 6.24 -7.31 1.55
CA ALA A 35 5.29 -6.73 2.48
C ALA A 35 5.70 -5.29 2.80
N GLY A 36 4.73 -4.45 3.14
CA GLY A 36 4.99 -3.04 3.39
C GLY A 36 3.99 -2.39 4.34
N VAL A 37 4.44 -1.31 4.98
CA VAL A 37 3.63 -0.44 5.81
C VAL A 37 4.01 1.02 5.57
N TRP A 38 3.01 1.84 5.26
CA TRP A 38 3.05 3.28 5.35
C TRP A 38 2.37 3.67 6.66
N ALA A 39 3.12 4.25 7.60
CA ALA A 39 2.61 4.62 8.91
C ALA A 39 2.75 6.12 9.15
N THR A 40 1.64 6.78 9.47
CA THR A 40 1.62 8.21 9.84
C THR A 40 0.86 8.40 11.14
N GLN A 41 0.83 9.64 11.63
CA GLN A 41 0.02 10.10 12.76
C GLN A 41 -0.91 11.23 12.32
N VAL A 42 -1.52 11.10 11.15
CA VAL A 42 -2.34 12.14 10.51
C VAL A 42 -3.82 11.82 10.69
N PHE A 43 -4.61 12.84 11.04
CA PHE A 43 -6.06 12.80 11.16
C PHE A 43 -6.70 13.99 10.42
N PRO A 44 -7.96 13.87 9.96
CA PRO A 44 -8.83 12.68 10.05
C PRO A 44 -8.39 11.55 9.09
N PHE A 45 -8.98 10.36 9.25
CA PHE A 45 -8.80 9.26 8.29
C PHE A 45 -9.30 9.67 6.90
N GLY A 46 -8.59 9.25 5.86
CA GLY A 46 -8.90 9.61 4.48
C GLY A 46 -8.27 10.94 4.05
N ASP A 47 -7.16 11.33 4.68
CA ASP A 47 -6.39 12.49 4.23
C ASP A 47 -5.85 12.24 2.81
N PRO A 48 -6.18 13.09 1.83
CA PRO A 48 -5.82 12.86 0.42
C PRO A 48 -4.32 12.91 0.19
N THR A 49 -3.58 13.68 1.00
CA THR A 49 -2.11 13.78 0.87
C THR A 49 -1.45 12.50 1.35
N ALA A 50 -1.87 11.97 2.49
CA ALA A 50 -1.40 10.71 3.05
C ALA A 50 -1.69 9.54 2.10
N PHE A 51 -2.89 9.47 1.53
CA PHE A 51 -3.25 8.43 0.57
C PHE A 51 -2.45 8.51 -0.75
N ALA A 52 -2.28 9.71 -1.30
CA ALA A 52 -1.47 9.90 -2.50
C ALA A 52 0.01 9.55 -2.24
N ALA A 53 0.53 9.92 -1.07
CA ALA A 53 1.89 9.59 -0.66
C ALA A 53 2.08 8.09 -0.45
N SER A 54 1.14 7.39 0.20
CA SER A 54 1.21 5.94 0.40
C SER A 54 1.18 5.18 -0.92
N THR A 55 0.39 5.63 -1.89
CA THR A 55 0.32 5.03 -3.24
C THR A 55 1.64 5.19 -3.99
N ARG A 56 2.26 6.39 -3.93
CA ARG A 56 3.59 6.62 -4.51
C ARG A 56 4.67 5.82 -3.81
N PHE A 57 4.60 5.70 -2.48
CA PHE A 57 5.52 4.88 -1.70
C PHE A 57 5.43 3.41 -2.09
N GLU A 58 4.23 2.82 -2.15
CA GLU A 58 4.03 1.45 -2.60
C GLU A 58 4.65 1.23 -3.99
N LYS A 59 4.35 2.13 -4.94
CA LYS A 59 4.94 2.06 -6.29
C LYS A 59 6.48 2.08 -6.26
N ALA A 60 7.08 2.99 -5.50
CA ALA A 60 8.53 3.11 -5.40
C ALA A 60 9.16 1.85 -4.79
N VAL A 61 8.52 1.21 -3.80
CA VAL A 61 8.99 -0.05 -3.22
C VAL A 61 9.07 -1.13 -4.30
N TYR A 62 7.99 -1.33 -5.08
CA TYR A 62 7.97 -2.33 -6.15
C TYR A 62 8.94 -2.03 -7.29
N GLU A 63 9.17 -0.76 -7.63
CA GLU A 63 10.18 -0.37 -8.62
C GLU A 63 11.61 -0.61 -8.11
N SER A 64 11.85 -0.51 -6.80
CA SER A 64 13.19 -0.67 -6.20
C SER A 64 13.62 -2.11 -5.93
N LEU A 65 12.66 -3.04 -5.82
CA LEU A 65 12.90 -4.45 -5.47
C LEU A 65 12.69 -5.41 -6.64
N ARG A 66 12.49 -4.86 -7.84
CA ARG A 66 12.43 -5.62 -9.10
C ARG A 66 13.81 -5.86 -9.70
#